data_AF-A0A7S3MUC6-F1
#
_entry.id   AF-A0A7S3MUC6-F1
#
_cell.length_a   1.000
_cell.length_b   1.000
_cell.length_c   1.000
_cell.angle_alpha   90.00
_cell.angle_beta   90.00
_cell.angle_gamma   90.00
#
_symmetry.space_group_name_H-M   'P 1'
#
loop_
_entity.id
_entity.type
_entity.pdbx_description
1 polymer ?
#
loop_
_entity_poly.entity_id
_entity_poly.type
_entity_poly.pdbx_seq_one_letter_code
_entity_poly.pdbx_strand_id
1 'polypeptide(L)'
;MGDRDGKLAIIILCDQFSRNIYRGMAEAFSFDHISLQLSKSILAHVEEFRQFKNFEKLFIILPLMHSEALEDCQLCIDILNSMIQEFQDADQESLAKIFQLNKKWALEHLEILQLYGRYPHRNKVLGRDNSEEEDLYLKDAGYFGQHQSQQ
;
A
#
# COMPACT_ATOMS: atom_id res chain seq x y z
N MET A 1 -0.55 -27.60 -9.41
CA MET A 1 -1.64 -26.86 -10.05
C MET A 1 -2.31 -26.08 -8.92
N GLY A 2 -1.82 -24.92 -8.48
CA GLY A 2 -1.13 -23.86 -9.22
C GLY A 2 -2.02 -22.63 -9.35
N ASP A 3 -3.22 -22.63 -8.77
CA ASP A 3 -4.06 -21.45 -8.69
C ASP A 3 -4.08 -20.96 -7.24
N ARG A 4 -3.56 -19.76 -7.01
CA ARG A 4 -3.74 -19.03 -5.75
C ARG A 4 -5.15 -18.41 -5.75
N ASP A 5 -6.15 -19.20 -6.18
CA ASP A 5 -7.55 -18.88 -6.49
C ASP A 5 -7.78 -17.48 -7.09
N GLY A 6 -6.88 -17.03 -7.97
CA GLY A 6 -6.90 -15.64 -8.48
C GLY A 6 -6.75 -14.52 -7.44
N LYS A 7 -6.45 -14.82 -6.17
CA LYS A 7 -6.41 -13.84 -5.06
C LYS A 7 -5.45 -12.68 -5.33
N LEU A 8 -4.24 -12.98 -5.81
CA LEU A 8 -3.27 -11.95 -6.20
C LEU A 8 -3.80 -11.10 -7.36
N ALA A 9 -4.49 -11.69 -8.33
CA ALA A 9 -5.07 -10.94 -9.43
C ALA A 9 -6.17 -9.99 -8.93
N ILE A 10 -7.00 -10.42 -7.99
CA ILE A 10 -8.00 -9.56 -7.33
C ILE A 10 -7.30 -8.40 -6.61
N ILE A 11 -6.25 -8.66 -5.84
CA ILE A 11 -5.48 -7.59 -5.17
C ILE A 11 -4.94 -6.59 -6.21
N ILE A 12 -4.31 -7.06 -7.28
CA ILE A 12 -3.77 -6.18 -8.33
C ILE A 12 -4.87 -5.36 -9.00
N LEU A 13 -6.02 -5.97 -9.31
CA LEU A 13 -7.14 -5.28 -9.96
C LEU A 13 -7.77 -4.21 -9.06
N CYS A 14 -7.99 -4.54 -7.79
CA CYS A 14 -8.64 -3.66 -6.83
C CYS A 14 -7.72 -2.58 -6.27
N ASP A 15 -6.41 -2.82 -6.22
CA ASP A 15 -5.44 -1.90 -5.64
C ASP A 15 -4.59 -1.16 -6.69
N GLN A 16 -3.81 -1.88 -7.49
CA GLN A 16 -2.84 -1.25 -8.39
C GLN A 16 -3.48 -0.80 -9.72
N PHE A 17 -4.39 -1.59 -10.27
CA PHE A 17 -5.01 -1.30 -11.55
C PHE A 17 -6.01 -0.15 -11.45
N SER A 18 -6.91 -0.20 -10.47
CA SER A 18 -7.87 0.88 -10.16
C SER A 18 -7.16 2.24 -10.01
N ARG A 19 -6.08 2.30 -9.23
CA ARG A 19 -5.23 3.49 -9.03
C ARG A 19 -4.57 4.02 -10.30
N ASN A 20 -4.39 3.18 -11.32
CA ASN A 20 -3.82 3.59 -12.59
C ASN A 20 -4.88 4.08 -13.59
N ILE A 21 -6.00 3.37 -13.71
CA ILE A 21 -7.05 3.72 -14.70
C ILE A 21 -7.94 4.87 -14.24
N TYR A 22 -8.08 5.08 -12.93
CA TYR A 22 -8.88 6.15 -12.33
C TYR A 22 -8.01 7.19 -11.63
N ARG A 23 -6.79 7.41 -12.12
CA ARG A 23 -5.82 8.31 -11.47
C ARG A 23 -6.42 9.70 -11.21
N GLY A 24 -6.32 10.14 -9.96
CA GLY A 24 -6.84 11.43 -9.52
C GLY A 24 -8.36 11.52 -9.47
N MET A 25 -9.05 10.37 -9.44
CA MET A 25 -10.50 10.26 -9.28
C MET A 25 -10.84 9.45 -8.02
N ALA A 26 -12.09 9.51 -7.55
CA ALA A 26 -12.53 8.77 -6.36
C ALA A 26 -12.45 7.25 -6.57
N GLU A 27 -12.67 6.81 -7.81
CA GLU A 27 -12.73 5.43 -8.26
C GLU A 27 -11.40 4.69 -8.11
N ALA A 28 -10.29 5.42 -7.97
CA ALA A 28 -8.99 4.86 -7.63
C ALA A 28 -8.99 4.12 -6.27
N PHE A 29 -9.91 4.46 -5.37
CA PHE A 29 -9.97 3.94 -4.00
C PHE A 29 -11.22 3.10 -3.71
N SER A 30 -12.16 3.02 -4.66
CA SER A 30 -13.47 2.37 -4.43
C SER A 30 -13.38 0.89 -4.07
N PHE A 31 -12.28 0.23 -4.44
CA PHE A 31 -12.06 -1.20 -4.23
C PHE A 31 -11.01 -1.50 -3.16
N ASP A 32 -10.49 -0.50 -2.44
CA ASP A 32 -9.45 -0.67 -1.41
C ASP A 32 -9.88 -1.68 -0.33
N HIS A 33 -11.16 -1.68 0.04
CA HIS A 33 -11.69 -2.60 1.05
C HIS A 33 -11.59 -4.08 0.62
N ILE A 34 -11.71 -4.39 -0.68
CA ILE A 34 -11.62 -5.75 -1.21
C ILE A 34 -10.18 -6.25 -1.14
N SER A 35 -9.23 -5.46 -1.65
CA SER A 35 -7.81 -5.81 -1.63
C SER A 35 -7.28 -5.89 -0.19
N LEU A 36 -7.72 -5.00 0.70
CA LEU A 36 -7.34 -5.01 2.11
C LEU A 36 -7.85 -6.25 2.85
N GLN A 37 -9.13 -6.60 2.70
CA GLN A 37 -9.69 -7.81 3.32
C GLN A 37 -8.97 -9.07 2.85
N LEU A 38 -8.70 -9.16 1.55
CA LEU A 38 -8.01 -10.31 0.96
C LEU A 38 -6.55 -10.39 1.39
N SER A 39 -5.85 -9.25 1.44
CA SER A 39 -4.49 -9.14 1.98
C SER A 39 -4.43 -9.69 3.41
N LYS A 40 -5.30 -9.20 4.30
CA LYS A 40 -5.37 -9.67 5.70
C LYS A 40 -5.70 -11.16 5.79
N SER A 41 -6.59 -11.66 4.93
CA SER A 41 -6.94 -13.09 4.88
C SER A 41 -5.74 -13.96 4.52
N ILE A 42 -4.93 -13.56 3.52
CA ILE A 42 -3.70 -14.29 3.15
C ILE A 42 -2.68 -14.23 4.30
N LEU A 43 -2.51 -13.05 4.93
CA LEU A 43 -1.54 -12.86 6.01
C LEU A 43 -1.91 -13.61 7.30
N ALA A 44 -3.20 -13.83 7.56
CA ALA A 44 -3.67 -14.67 8.66
C ALA A 44 -3.30 -16.15 8.47
N HIS A 45 -2.96 -16.57 7.25
CA HIS A 45 -2.57 -17.94 6.92
C HIS A 45 -1.10 -17.95 6.45
N VAL A 46 -0.16 -17.96 7.40
CA VAL A 46 1.30 -17.84 7.13
C VAL A 46 1.79 -18.85 6.09
N GLU A 47 1.29 -20.08 6.11
CA GLU A 47 1.65 -21.11 5.12
C GLU A 47 1.15 -20.79 3.71
N GLU A 48 0.03 -20.10 3.57
CA GLU A 48 -0.44 -19.58 2.28
C GLU A 48 0.45 -18.43 1.81
N PHE A 49 0.73 -17.45 2.68
CA PHE A 49 1.60 -16.32 2.35
C PHE A 49 3.00 -16.75 1.91
N ARG A 50 3.56 -17.79 2.52
CA ARG A 50 4.87 -18.37 2.16
C ARG A 50 4.94 -18.94 0.74
N GLN A 51 3.80 -19.35 0.15
CA GLN A 51 3.75 -19.90 -1.20
C GLN A 51 3.86 -18.84 -2.31
N PHE A 52 3.74 -17.56 -1.97
CA PHE A 52 3.94 -16.46 -2.91
C PHE A 52 5.43 -16.17 -3.12
N LYS A 53 5.80 -15.83 -4.35
CA LYS A 53 7.14 -15.35 -4.70
C LYS A 53 7.36 -13.98 -4.05
N ASN A 54 8.60 -13.59 -3.84
CA ASN A 54 8.95 -12.34 -3.15
C ASN A 54 8.27 -11.10 -3.75
N PHE A 55 8.25 -10.97 -5.08
CA PHE A 55 7.54 -9.86 -5.73
C PHE A 55 6.02 -9.90 -5.56
N GLU A 56 5.43 -11.09 -5.47
CA GLU A 56 3.98 -11.24 -5.30
C GLU A 56 3.58 -10.89 -3.86
N LYS A 57 4.41 -11.28 -2.88
CA LYS A 57 4.26 -10.88 -1.48
C LYS A 57 4.22 -9.35 -1.33
N LEU A 58 5.01 -8.62 -2.11
CA LEU A 58 4.97 -7.16 -2.11
C LEU A 58 3.58 -6.64 -2.47
N PHE A 59 2.99 -7.09 -3.57
CA PHE A 59 1.63 -6.69 -3.96
C PHE A 59 0.58 -7.07 -2.93
N ILE A 60 0.77 -8.20 -2.22
CA ILE A 60 -0.16 -8.63 -1.17
C ILE A 60 -0.16 -7.65 0.01
N ILE A 61 0.97 -7.05 0.36
CA ILE A 61 1.08 -6.16 1.52
C ILE A 61 0.82 -4.67 1.19
N LEU A 62 0.88 -4.26 -0.08
CA LEU A 62 0.59 -2.87 -0.47
C LEU A 62 -0.80 -2.36 -0.01
N PRO A 63 -1.89 -3.14 -0.06
CA PRO A 63 -3.19 -2.71 0.48
C PRO A 63 -3.14 -2.29 1.95
N LEU A 64 -2.26 -2.89 2.77
CA LEU A 64 -2.08 -2.47 4.16
C LEU A 64 -1.52 -1.04 4.26
N MET A 65 -0.56 -0.70 3.41
CA MET A 65 0.03 0.65 3.32
C MET A 65 -0.97 1.68 2.77
N HIS A 66 -1.98 1.25 2.01
CA HIS A 66 -2.99 2.14 1.45
C HIS A 66 -4.22 2.33 2.34
N SER A 67 -4.37 1.53 3.39
CA SER A 67 -5.43 1.63 4.40
C SER A 67 -5.27 2.92 5.21
N GLU A 68 -6.38 3.57 5.55
CA GLU A 68 -6.37 4.71 6.49
C GLU A 68 -6.40 4.25 7.97
N ALA A 69 -6.03 2.98 8.25
CA ALA A 69 -5.86 2.45 9.60
C ALA A 69 -4.36 2.38 9.97
N LEU A 70 -4.01 2.94 11.12
CA LEU A 70 -2.63 3.02 11.59
C LEU A 70 -2.02 1.63 11.83
N GLU A 71 -2.81 0.70 12.34
CA GLU A 71 -2.40 -0.67 12.64
C GLU A 71 -2.05 -1.45 11.36
N ASP A 72 -2.72 -1.17 10.24
CA ASP A 72 -2.45 -1.80 8.96
C ASP A 72 -1.11 -1.34 8.41
N CYS A 73 -0.84 -0.04 8.45
CA CYS A 73 0.43 0.51 8.01
C CYS A 73 1.59 -0.01 8.88
N GLN A 74 1.38 -0.14 10.20
CA GLN A 74 2.38 -0.74 11.09
C GLN A 74 2.65 -2.22 10.74
N LEU A 75 1.59 -3.01 10.50
CA LEU A 75 1.73 -4.40 10.07
C LEU A 75 2.51 -4.51 8.75
N CYS A 76 2.29 -3.60 7.80
CA CYS A 76 3.06 -3.55 6.55
C CYS A 76 4.55 -3.36 6.82
N ILE A 77 4.91 -2.41 7.69
CA ILE A 77 6.30 -2.13 8.08
C ILE A 77 6.95 -3.34 8.74
N ASP A 78 6.23 -4.02 9.64
CA ASP A 78 6.74 -5.20 10.35
C ASP A 78 7.03 -6.35 9.38
N ILE A 79 6.14 -6.60 8.41
CA ILE A 79 6.36 -7.61 7.37
C ILE A 79 7.54 -7.22 6.47
N LEU A 80 7.65 -5.95 6.06
CA LEU A 80 8.78 -5.46 5.28
C LEU A 80 10.10 -5.64 6.02
N ASN A 81 10.14 -5.38 7.33
CA ASN A 81 11.33 -5.62 8.17
C ASN A 81 11.73 -7.10 8.17
N SER A 82 10.78 -8.00 8.40
CA SER A 82 11.04 -9.45 8.38
C SER A 82 11.60 -9.91 7.03
N MET A 83 11.00 -9.46 5.92
CA MET A 83 11.44 -9.84 4.58
C MET A 83 12.81 -9.27 4.22
N ILE A 84 13.12 -8.02 4.62
CA ILE A 84 14.44 -7.42 4.41
C ILE A 84 15.51 -8.25 5.13
N GLN A 85 15.24 -8.67 6.37
CA GLN A 85 16.17 -9.50 7.14
C GLN A 85 16.39 -10.86 6.45
N GLU A 86 15.32 -11.54 6.04
CA GLU A 86 15.41 -12.81 5.30
C GLU A 86 16.24 -12.69 4.01
N PHE A 87 16.11 -11.58 3.28
CA PHE A 87 16.87 -11.36 2.04
C PHE A 87 18.34 -11.02 2.27
N GLN A 88 18.67 -10.38 3.39
CA GLN A 88 20.06 -10.15 3.79
C GLN A 88 20.75 -11.47 4.13
N ASP A 89 20.09 -12.34 4.89
CA ASP A 89 20.62 -13.64 5.26
C ASP A 89 20.79 -14.59 4.05
N ALA A 90 19.99 -14.38 2.99
CA ALA A 90 20.03 -15.15 1.76
C ALA A 90 20.91 -14.53 0.63
N ASP A 91 21.66 -13.47 0.91
CA ASP A 91 22.50 -12.72 -0.05
C ASP A 91 21.73 -12.22 -1.30
N GLN A 92 20.47 -11.81 -1.10
CA GLN A 92 19.58 -11.29 -2.16
C GLN A 92 19.55 -9.76 -2.16
N GLU A 93 20.72 -9.13 -2.30
CA GLU A 93 20.89 -7.67 -2.11
C GLU A 93 19.92 -6.81 -2.97
N SER A 94 19.66 -7.22 -4.21
CA SER A 94 18.75 -6.49 -5.10
C SER A 94 17.30 -6.52 -4.62
N LEU A 95 16.85 -7.64 -4.06
CA LEU A 95 15.51 -7.73 -3.47
C LEU A 95 15.44 -6.96 -2.16
N ALA A 96 16.47 -7.03 -1.32
CA ALA A 96 16.56 -6.24 -0.09
C ALA A 96 16.43 -4.73 -0.39
N LYS A 97 17.08 -4.22 -1.43
CA LYS A 97 16.96 -2.81 -1.86
C LYS A 97 15.54 -2.42 -2.26
N ILE A 98 14.84 -3.26 -3.01
CA ILE A 98 13.43 -3.01 -3.41
C ILE A 98 12.53 -2.94 -2.18
N PHE A 99 12.71 -3.85 -1.23
CA PHE A 99 11.90 -3.88 -0.01
C PHE A 99 12.24 -2.74 0.94
N GLN A 100 13.51 -2.31 1.02
CA GLN A 100 13.92 -1.11 1.75
C GLN A 100 13.27 0.16 1.19
N LEU A 101 13.16 0.28 -0.13
CA LEU A 101 12.44 1.40 -0.76
C LEU A 101 10.96 1.41 -0.38
N ASN A 102 10.31 0.24 -0.41
CA ASN A 102 8.90 0.14 0.01
C ASN A 102 8.71 0.42 1.50
N LYS A 103 9.68 0.02 2.35
CA LYS A 103 9.67 0.37 3.77
C LYS A 103 9.76 1.88 3.98
N LYS A 104 10.60 2.57 3.20
CA LYS A 104 10.68 4.04 3.25
C LYS A 104 9.30 4.66 2.95
N TRP A 105 8.61 4.21 1.91
CA TRP A 105 7.26 4.69 1.59
C TRP A 105 6.25 4.35 2.67
N ALA A 106 6.30 3.16 3.26
CA ALA A 106 5.41 2.78 4.34
C ALA A 106 5.61 3.65 5.59
N LEU A 107 6.84 4.06 5.89
CA LEU A 107 7.13 5.02 6.97
C LEU A 107 6.57 6.41 6.68
N GLU A 108 6.69 6.89 5.44
CA GLU A 108 6.06 8.16 5.00
C GLU A 108 4.52 8.08 5.12
N HIS A 109 3.91 6.95 4.78
CA HIS A 109 2.47 6.74 4.97
C HIS A 109 2.07 6.72 6.45
N LEU A 110 2.86 6.07 7.30
CA LEU A 110 2.62 6.00 8.74
C LEU A 110 2.66 7.40 9.37
N GLU A 111 3.62 8.24 8.99
CA GLU A 111 3.73 9.62 9.49
C GLU A 111 2.48 10.44 9.15
N ILE A 112 1.99 10.34 7.90
CA ILE A 112 0.76 11.01 7.47
C ILE A 112 -0.44 10.53 8.29
N LEU A 113 -0.57 9.21 8.49
CA LEU A 113 -1.66 8.63 9.30
C LEU A 113 -1.56 9.05 10.77
N GLN A 114 -0.37 9.15 11.35
CA GLN A 114 -0.17 9.61 12.72
C GLN A 114 -0.57 11.08 12.91
N LEU A 115 -0.32 11.93 11.90
CA LEU A 115 -0.63 13.35 11.96
C LEU A 115 -2.11 13.65 11.69
N TYR A 116 -2.72 12.98 10.69
CA TYR A 116 -4.03 13.35 10.18
C TYR A 116 -5.11 12.28 10.36
N GLY A 117 -4.74 11.05 10.73
CA GLY A 117 -5.67 9.92 10.84
C GLY A 117 -6.24 9.43 9.50
N ARG A 118 -5.78 10.01 8.38
CA ARG A 118 -6.22 9.75 7.01
C ARG A 118 -5.18 10.26 6.03
N TYR A 119 -5.41 10.11 4.73
CA TYR A 119 -4.57 10.67 3.68
C TYR A 119 -5.16 11.97 3.12
N PRO A 120 -4.59 13.15 3.43
CA PRO A 120 -5.15 14.43 3.00
C PRO A 120 -5.23 14.58 1.47
N HIS A 121 -4.30 13.98 0.73
CA HIS A 121 -4.29 14.03 -0.74
C HIS A 121 -5.51 13.34 -1.38
N ARG A 122 -6.25 12.52 -0.62
CA ARG A 122 -7.51 11.89 -1.07
C ARG A 122 -8.74 12.75 -0.78
N ASN A 123 -8.63 13.78 0.06
CA ASN A 123 -9.78 14.53 0.57
C ASN A 123 -10.65 15.09 -0.55
N LYS A 124 -10.06 15.85 -1.47
CA LYS A 124 -10.79 16.48 -2.59
C LYS A 124 -11.57 15.47 -3.43
N VAL A 125 -10.94 14.36 -3.82
CA VAL A 125 -11.57 13.36 -4.70
C VAL A 125 -12.58 12.50 -3.94
N LEU A 126 -12.45 12.36 -2.62
CA LEU A 126 -13.42 11.69 -1.76
C LEU A 126 -14.49 12.65 -1.18
N GLY A 127 -14.51 13.92 -1.58
CA GLY A 127 -15.49 14.90 -1.10
C GLY A 127 -15.36 15.26 0.38
N ARG A 128 -14.15 15.19 0.94
CA ARG A 128 -13.83 15.58 2.32
C ARG A 128 -13.24 16.99 2.34
N ASP A 129 -13.59 17.78 3.35
CA ASP A 129 -12.94 19.06 3.61
C ASP A 129 -11.58 18.86 4.27
N ASN A 130 -10.62 19.74 3.97
CA ASN A 130 -9.31 19.80 4.61
C ASN A 130 -9.38 20.64 5.89
N SER A 131 -8.56 20.29 6.88
CA SER A 131 -8.15 21.23 7.94
C SER A 131 -7.10 22.22 7.43
N GLU A 132 -6.82 23.28 8.20
CA GLU A 132 -5.76 24.24 7.88
C GLU A 132 -4.38 23.56 7.83
N GLU A 133 -4.11 22.61 8.73
CA GLU A 133 -2.87 21.83 8.76
C GLU A 133 -2.75 20.90 7.54
N GLU A 134 -3.86 20.29 7.12
CA GLU A 134 -3.90 19.47 5.90
C GLU A 134 -3.65 20.33 4.65
N ASP A 135 -4.22 21.53 4.57
CA ASP A 135 -3.98 22.47 3.47
C ASP A 135 -2.52 22.95 3.42
N LEU A 136 -1.89 23.21 4.57
CA LEU A 136 -0.47 23.55 4.64
C LEU A 136 0.42 22.39 4.18
N TYR A 137 0.12 21.17 4.64
CA TYR A 137 0.84 19.97 4.25
C TYR A 137 0.77 19.71 2.74
N LEU A 138 -0.41 19.88 2.13
CA LEU A 138 -0.63 19.61 0.71
C LEU A 138 0.15 20.54 -0.23
N LYS A 139 0.72 21.66 0.25
CA LYS A 139 1.52 22.58 -0.58
C LYS A 139 2.81 21.93 -1.09
N ASP A 140 3.44 21.10 -0.27
CA ASP A 140 4.74 20.47 -0.55
C ASP A 140 4.67 18.92 -0.57
N ALA A 141 3.48 18.35 -0.34
CA ALA A 141 3.29 16.91 -0.28
C ALA A 141 3.41 16.20 -1.65
N GLY A 142 3.93 14.97 -1.60
CA GLY A 142 3.83 14.04 -2.71
C GLY A 142 2.40 13.52 -2.89
N TYR A 143 2.06 13.13 -4.13
CA TYR A 143 0.72 12.64 -4.48
C TYR A 143 0.62 11.11 -4.58
N PHE A 144 1.70 10.37 -4.26
CA PHE A 144 1.74 8.90 -4.27
C PHE A 144 1.16 8.29 -5.57
N GLY A 145 1.49 8.90 -6.71
CA GLY A 145 1.03 8.45 -8.03
C GLY A 145 -0.41 8.82 -8.41
N GLN A 146 -1.12 9.60 -7.59
CA GLN A 146 -2.53 9.98 -7.79
C GLN A 146 -2.75 11.39 -8.33
N HIS A 147 -1.70 12.11 -8.71
CA HIS A 147 -1.83 13.40 -9.40
C HIS A 147 -2.13 13.20 -10.89
N GLN A 148 -3.11 13.91 -11.45
CA GLN A 148 -3.29 13.98 -12.90
C GLN A 148 -2.24 14.92 -13.49
N SER A 149 -1.42 14.45 -14.43
CA SER A 149 -0.59 15.36 -15.23
C SER A 149 -1.51 16.40 -15.86
N GLN A 150 -1.24 17.69 -15.64
CA GLN A 150 -1.92 18.75 -16.39
C GLN A 150 -1.63 18.49 -17.87
N GLN A 151 -2.67 18.19 -18.64
CA GLN A 151 -2.63 18.21 -20.10
C GLN A 151 -2.80 19.64 -20.59
#